data_AF-R9NF29-F1
#
_entry.id   AF-R9NF29-F1
#
_cell.length_a   1.000
_cell.length_b   1.000
_cell.length_c   1.000
_cell.angle_alpha   90.00
_cell.angle_beta   90.00
_cell.angle_gamma   90.00
#
_symmetry.space_group_name_H-M   'P 1'
#
loop_
_entity.id
_entity.type
_entity.pdbx_description
1 polymer ?
#
loop_
_entity_poly.entity_id
_entity_poly.type
_entity_poly.pdbx_seq_one_letter_code
_entity_poly.pdbx_strand_id
1 'polypeptide(L)'
;MNVNNVKDKLNRYDVISFDIFDTLIYRCVGNPHNIFFEIEKVLYERYGNDYIGFAQKRIIAERQAISFSDKEEILLNEIYKYLDINRKDIVCQLEKDIEIELSVVNFEMLEIYQECLNQKKRVVMCSDMYLDKETIEKILQKNRCADYEQLFLSSDRNKRKSTGTLYQELIDETGVMPKKILHIGDNFISDYLHAKKKGIAAFHYSPAKRYKENYTYPYNIFYGDMPRKFSRNFYWEQVGKYSLGNFLFGYTKWLLKELEVDEYNHVFYLSRDGFIMQKAMEIMASEELIKKSSYLYVSRRALIVPSLYLYDGYKERCEIMYWKKHYTIKDFVSNFGIKYEDYEKKIEKIIENSNYVYGKDELLTNIELLNVYKYLEQTIEENSKKEYDLLIQYLNQEGFEGNVAIVDTGWFGNLQNAIEKIISAAGINAKVHGYYIGIRDKCRYFESQEMSAYLYFGEEHIQNQINEVRATAIVEAFFSHDEGSTKCYKKEKEIIIPILENNHSNMEKDKILNILQKSALDRVKQLNMLQTIDIKYYEPDVYFYGFCRIGIKPTLFDAWEVARFIENGEIHGTGYYLKHPGRIKQDTNKVNWKLAQLKRILRLNLNYMRIYDIVDSDQL
;
A
#
# COMPACT_ATOMS: atom_id res chain seq x y z
N MET A 1 17.84 -15.63 -15.13
CA MET A 1 16.85 -16.74 -15.14
C MET A 1 15.82 -16.43 -14.07
N ASN A 2 14.53 -16.65 -14.33
CA ASN A 2 13.45 -16.41 -13.36
C ASN A 2 13.54 -17.44 -12.21
N VAL A 3 13.15 -17.07 -10.99
CA VAL A 3 13.11 -17.92 -9.80
C VAL A 3 12.26 -19.18 -9.98
N ASN A 4 11.20 -19.11 -10.79
CA ASN A 4 10.42 -20.29 -11.16
C ASN A 4 11.28 -21.36 -11.85
N ASN A 5 12.27 -20.97 -12.66
CA ASN A 5 13.17 -21.92 -13.32
C ASN A 5 14.15 -22.59 -12.35
N VAL A 6 14.33 -22.05 -11.14
CA VAL A 6 15.16 -22.67 -10.09
C VAL A 6 14.35 -23.75 -9.38
N LYS A 7 13.10 -23.44 -9.00
CA LYS A 7 12.18 -24.38 -8.32
C LYS A 7 12.09 -25.71 -9.07
N ASP A 8 11.93 -25.67 -10.41
CA ASP A 8 11.85 -26.86 -11.26
C ASP A 8 13.13 -27.73 -11.29
N LYS A 9 14.27 -27.15 -10.93
CA LYS A 9 15.59 -27.80 -11.00
C LYS A 9 16.07 -28.33 -9.65
N LEU A 10 15.41 -27.97 -8.54
CA LEU A 10 15.80 -28.37 -7.18
C LEU A 10 15.90 -29.89 -7.03
N ASN A 11 15.02 -30.64 -7.69
CA ASN A 11 15.00 -32.11 -7.66
C ASN A 11 16.30 -32.80 -8.10
N ARG A 12 17.17 -32.11 -8.85
CA ARG A 12 18.43 -32.67 -9.35
C ARG A 12 19.54 -32.75 -8.31
N TYR A 13 19.38 -31.97 -7.24
CA TYR A 13 20.40 -31.73 -6.21
C TYR A 13 19.95 -32.30 -4.87
N ASP A 14 20.91 -32.74 -4.08
CA ASP A 14 20.69 -33.39 -2.79
C ASP A 14 20.87 -32.35 -1.65
N VAL A 15 21.83 -31.42 -1.83
CA VAL A 15 22.09 -30.30 -0.92
C VAL A 15 21.88 -28.97 -1.66
N ILE A 16 21.17 -28.05 -1.03
CA ILE A 16 20.99 -26.67 -1.50
C ILE A 16 21.71 -25.75 -0.53
N SER A 17 22.71 -25.04 -1.04
CA SER A 17 23.47 -24.04 -0.30
C SER A 17 22.98 -22.64 -0.66
N PHE A 18 22.65 -21.83 0.33
CA PHE A 18 22.30 -20.42 0.13
C PHE A 18 23.41 -19.52 0.64
N ASP A 19 23.75 -18.51 -0.15
CA ASP A 19 24.32 -17.31 0.42
C ASP A 19 23.29 -16.56 1.29
N ILE A 20 23.78 -15.88 2.33
CA ILE A 20 22.95 -15.19 3.30
C ILE A 20 22.68 -13.75 2.83
N PHE A 21 23.70 -12.89 2.80
CA PHE A 21 23.52 -11.44 2.60
C PHE A 21 23.46 -11.06 1.13
N ASP A 22 22.56 -10.15 0.77
CA ASP A 22 22.24 -9.76 -0.62
C ASP A 22 21.63 -10.87 -1.49
N THR A 23 21.47 -12.08 -0.91
CA THR A 23 20.74 -13.22 -1.46
C THR A 23 19.46 -13.53 -0.67
N LEU A 24 19.58 -14.23 0.47
CA LEU A 24 18.44 -14.66 1.29
C LEU A 24 17.95 -13.55 2.23
N ILE A 25 18.87 -12.70 2.66
CA ILE A 25 18.67 -11.59 3.59
C ILE A 25 19.21 -10.32 2.94
N TYR A 26 18.46 -9.23 3.04
CA TYR A 26 18.89 -7.90 2.65
C TYR A 26 19.12 -7.02 3.86
N ARG A 27 20.02 -6.06 3.71
CA ARG A 27 20.10 -4.93 4.64
C ARG A 27 19.26 -3.78 4.10
N CYS A 28 18.38 -3.22 4.92
CA CYS A 28 17.50 -2.11 4.55
C CYS A 28 18.21 -0.77 4.33
N VAL A 29 19.53 -0.76 4.18
CA VAL A 29 20.37 0.45 4.16
C VAL A 29 20.79 0.90 2.76
N GLY A 30 20.42 0.15 1.71
CA GLY A 30 20.72 0.42 0.29
C GLY A 30 22.19 0.23 -0.11
N ASN A 31 23.13 0.67 0.72
CA ASN A 31 24.55 0.32 0.69
C ASN A 31 24.93 -0.26 2.06
N PRO A 32 25.56 -1.45 2.16
CA PRO A 32 25.93 -2.03 3.45
C PRO A 32 26.67 -1.09 4.39
N HIS A 33 27.57 -0.22 3.90
CA HIS A 33 28.28 0.75 4.73
C HIS A 33 27.39 1.82 5.36
N ASN A 34 26.18 2.02 4.84
CA ASN A 34 25.24 2.98 5.42
C ASN A 34 24.77 2.57 6.82
N ILE A 35 24.90 1.28 7.19
CA ILE A 35 24.60 0.84 8.54
C ILE A 35 25.42 1.56 9.60
N PHE A 36 26.66 1.93 9.27
CA PHE A 36 27.54 2.64 10.20
C PHE A 36 27.06 4.07 10.47
N PHE A 37 26.32 4.68 9.54
CA PHE A 37 25.71 6.00 9.75
C PHE A 37 24.48 5.91 10.66
N GLU A 38 23.72 4.81 10.61
CA GLU A 38 22.64 4.58 11.58
C GLU A 38 23.18 4.33 12.99
N ILE A 39 24.26 3.56 13.09
CA ILE A 39 24.95 3.36 14.37
C ILE A 39 25.43 4.72 14.88
N GLU A 40 26.06 5.54 14.04
CA GLU A 40 26.49 6.90 14.41
C GLU A 40 25.32 7.77 14.87
N LYS A 41 24.18 7.75 14.18
CA LYS A 41 22.97 8.49 14.57
C LYS A 41 22.48 8.07 15.96
N VAL A 42 22.34 6.77 16.20
CA VAL A 42 21.89 6.26 17.51
C VAL A 42 22.90 6.59 18.62
N LEU A 43 24.20 6.52 18.33
CA LEU A 43 25.24 6.90 19.29
C LEU A 43 25.20 8.40 19.59
N TYR A 44 24.98 9.24 18.57
CA TYR A 44 24.83 10.68 18.72
C TYR A 44 23.62 11.03 19.59
N GLU A 45 22.46 10.40 19.35
CA GLU A 45 21.26 10.61 20.16
C GLU A 45 21.46 10.19 21.62
N ARG A 46 22.22 9.11 21.88
CA ARG A 46 22.45 8.59 23.24
C ARG A 46 23.58 9.29 24.00
N TYR A 47 24.62 9.72 23.30
CA TYR A 47 25.89 10.13 23.91
C TYR A 47 26.43 11.47 23.39
N GLY A 48 25.74 12.13 22.46
CA GLY A 48 26.12 13.43 21.92
C GLY A 48 27.32 13.39 20.97
N ASN A 49 28.10 14.47 20.97
CA ASN A 49 29.14 14.75 19.98
C ASN A 49 30.32 13.75 19.98
N ASP A 50 30.49 12.93 21.02
CA ASP A 50 31.62 12.01 21.19
C ASP A 50 31.77 10.98 20.05
N TYR A 51 30.66 10.70 19.36
CA TYR A 51 30.60 9.67 18.32
C TYR A 51 30.43 10.22 16.90
N ILE A 52 30.52 11.55 16.71
CA ILE A 52 30.55 12.15 15.38
C ILE A 52 31.74 11.59 14.59
N GLY A 53 31.48 11.15 13.36
CA GLY A 53 32.45 10.52 12.48
C GLY A 53 32.70 9.03 12.79
N PHE A 54 31.92 8.40 13.66
CA PHE A 54 32.00 6.96 13.93
C PHE A 54 31.98 6.14 12.64
N ALA A 55 31.10 6.47 11.70
CA ALA A 55 30.95 5.70 10.46
C ALA A 55 32.25 5.63 9.66
N GLN A 56 32.96 6.77 9.53
CA GLN A 56 34.24 6.79 8.84
C GLN A 56 35.34 6.07 9.62
N LYS A 57 35.40 6.27 10.94
CA LYS A 57 36.37 5.56 11.81
C LYS A 57 36.19 4.04 11.69
N ARG A 58 34.95 3.55 11.65
CA ARG A 58 34.60 2.13 11.53
C ARG A 58 35.05 1.52 10.20
N ILE A 59 34.91 2.25 9.09
CA ILE A 59 35.39 1.83 7.76
C ILE A 59 36.92 1.79 7.72
N ILE A 60 37.59 2.76 8.34
CA ILE A 60 39.06 2.82 8.40
C ILE A 60 39.61 1.67 9.25
N ALA A 61 39.00 1.42 10.41
CA ALA A 61 39.40 0.35 11.32
C ALA A 61 39.31 -1.03 10.67
N GLU A 62 38.29 -1.30 9.85
CA GLU A 62 38.18 -2.54 9.09
C GLU A 62 39.34 -2.71 8.10
N ARG A 63 39.64 -1.67 7.33
CA ARG A 63 40.78 -1.70 6.39
C ARG A 63 42.10 -1.94 7.10
N GLN A 64 42.30 -1.31 8.25
CA GLN A 64 43.49 -1.52 9.08
C GLN A 64 43.55 -2.96 9.58
N ALA A 65 42.47 -3.48 10.17
CA ALA A 65 42.40 -4.86 10.66
C ALA A 65 42.72 -5.87 9.55
N ILE A 66 42.17 -5.68 8.34
CA ILE A 66 42.47 -6.51 7.17
C ILE A 66 43.96 -6.43 6.79
N SER A 67 44.55 -5.23 6.76
CA SER A 67 45.94 -5.05 6.33
C SER A 67 46.99 -5.66 7.25
N PHE A 68 46.66 -5.86 8.53
CA PHE A 68 47.56 -6.38 9.56
C PHE A 68 47.30 -7.85 9.94
N SER A 69 46.41 -8.54 9.21
CA SER A 69 46.03 -9.91 9.53
C SER A 69 46.49 -10.90 8.45
N ASP A 70 46.99 -12.04 8.91
CA ASP A 70 47.29 -13.20 8.06
C ASP A 70 46.08 -14.16 7.91
N LYS A 71 44.95 -13.83 8.57
CA LYS A 71 43.73 -14.65 8.52
C LYS A 71 42.99 -14.46 7.21
N GLU A 72 42.29 -15.50 6.75
CA GLU A 72 41.38 -15.36 5.61
C GLU A 72 40.20 -14.47 5.97
N GLU A 73 39.67 -14.50 7.20
CA GLU A 73 38.56 -13.66 7.69
C GLU A 73 38.92 -12.83 8.92
N ILE A 74 38.35 -11.62 9.01
CA ILE A 74 38.46 -10.72 10.16
C ILE A 74 37.15 -10.73 10.95
N LEU A 75 37.27 -10.82 12.27
CA LEU A 75 36.12 -10.78 13.18
C LEU A 75 35.77 -9.36 13.61
N LEU A 76 34.50 -9.12 13.94
CA LEU A 76 34.03 -7.82 14.42
C LEU A 76 34.84 -7.29 15.61
N ASN A 77 35.11 -8.13 16.60
CA ASN A 77 35.91 -7.76 17.78
C ASN A 77 37.35 -7.39 17.43
N GLU A 78 37.93 -7.96 16.36
CA GLU A 78 39.26 -7.60 15.86
C GLU A 78 39.23 -6.24 15.18
N ILE A 79 38.18 -5.92 14.44
CA ILE A 79 37.99 -4.58 13.87
C ILE A 79 37.91 -3.53 14.98
N TYR A 80 37.18 -3.81 16.06
CA TYR A 80 37.04 -2.89 17.19
C TYR A 80 38.34 -2.63 17.96
N LYS A 81 39.37 -3.48 17.82
CA LYS A 81 40.71 -3.18 18.37
C LYS A 81 41.33 -1.95 17.70
N TYR A 82 41.05 -1.73 16.42
CA TYR A 82 41.57 -0.60 15.63
C TYR A 82 40.69 0.65 15.67
N LEU A 83 39.52 0.59 16.31
CA LEU A 83 38.68 1.76 16.54
C LEU A 83 39.17 2.57 17.74
N ASP A 84 39.40 3.87 17.59
CA ASP A 84 39.68 4.75 18.73
C ASP A 84 38.38 5.45 19.19
N ILE A 85 37.62 4.75 20.04
CA ILE A 85 36.35 5.20 20.61
C ILE A 85 36.19 4.73 22.06
N ASN A 86 35.39 5.47 22.83
CA ASN A 86 34.95 5.07 24.16
C ASN A 86 33.87 3.97 24.09
N ARG A 87 33.76 3.16 25.15
CA ARG A 87 32.69 2.14 25.33
C ARG A 87 32.62 1.11 24.19
N LYS A 88 33.77 0.66 23.68
CA LYS A 88 33.86 -0.27 22.54
C LYS A 88 32.90 -1.46 22.62
N ASP A 89 32.78 -2.09 23.78
CA ASP A 89 31.92 -3.27 23.94
C ASP A 89 30.43 -2.95 23.75
N ILE A 90 29.97 -1.82 24.28
CA ILE A 90 28.59 -1.34 24.13
C ILE A 90 28.31 -1.00 22.66
N VAL A 91 29.26 -0.34 22.00
CA VAL A 91 29.12 0.05 20.59
C VAL A 91 29.17 -1.18 19.66
N CYS A 92 30.02 -2.17 19.98
CA CYS A 92 30.10 -3.44 19.27
C CYS A 92 28.79 -4.22 19.36
N GLN A 93 28.19 -4.28 20.56
CA GLN A 93 26.87 -4.88 20.74
C GLN A 93 25.78 -4.11 19.97
N LEU A 94 25.82 -2.78 20.01
CA LEU A 94 24.89 -1.94 19.24
C LEU A 94 24.98 -2.21 17.72
N GLU A 95 26.19 -2.40 17.16
CA GLU A 95 26.36 -2.77 15.76
C GLU A 95 25.68 -4.11 15.43
N LYS A 96 25.81 -5.12 16.30
CA LYS A 96 25.11 -6.41 16.14
C LYS A 96 23.60 -6.25 16.23
N ASP A 97 23.11 -5.48 17.19
CA ASP A 97 21.69 -5.24 17.38
C ASP A 97 21.08 -4.54 16.16
N ILE A 98 21.78 -3.53 15.61
CA ILE A 98 21.35 -2.82 14.39
C ILE A 98 21.45 -3.72 13.14
N GLU A 99 22.47 -4.57 13.01
CA GLU A 99 22.55 -5.58 11.94
C GLU A 99 21.37 -6.55 12.00
N ILE A 100 20.98 -7.01 13.19
CA ILE A 100 19.79 -7.84 13.40
C ILE A 100 18.53 -7.06 13.02
N GLU A 101 18.39 -5.82 13.48
CA GLU A 101 17.22 -4.96 13.25
C GLU A 101 17.01 -4.65 11.76
N LEU A 102 18.06 -4.30 11.03
CA LEU A 102 17.98 -3.85 9.64
C LEU A 102 18.10 -4.98 8.62
N SER A 103 18.36 -6.21 9.07
CA SER A 103 18.33 -7.40 8.23
C SER A 103 16.90 -7.91 8.04
N VAL A 104 16.49 -8.02 6.77
CA VAL A 104 15.16 -8.43 6.35
C VAL A 104 15.21 -9.51 5.28
N VAL A 105 14.25 -10.42 5.30
CA VAL A 105 14.22 -11.52 4.35
C VAL A 105 13.98 -11.04 2.92
N ASN A 106 14.68 -11.66 1.98
CA ASN A 106 14.30 -11.63 0.59
C ASN A 106 13.11 -12.55 0.35
N PHE A 107 11.90 -12.00 0.30
CA PHE A 107 10.69 -12.81 0.07
C PHE A 107 10.76 -13.69 -1.20
N GLU A 108 11.48 -13.25 -2.25
CA GLU A 108 11.66 -14.06 -3.46
C GLU A 108 12.53 -15.31 -3.20
N MET A 109 13.61 -15.18 -2.41
CA MET A 109 14.44 -16.33 -2.02
C MET A 109 13.82 -17.14 -0.89
N LEU A 110 13.04 -16.52 -0.01
CA LEU A 110 12.31 -17.23 1.04
C LEU A 110 11.37 -18.27 0.43
N GLU A 111 10.70 -17.96 -0.67
CA GLU A 111 9.88 -18.94 -1.39
C GLU A 111 10.70 -20.14 -1.90
N ILE A 112 11.92 -19.92 -2.39
CA ILE A 112 12.80 -21.02 -2.83
C ILE A 112 13.27 -21.83 -1.63
N TYR A 113 13.67 -21.15 -0.56
CA TYR A 113 14.10 -21.76 0.69
C TYR A 113 13.00 -22.66 1.28
N GLN A 114 11.76 -22.15 1.38
CA GLN A 114 10.61 -22.92 1.83
C GLN A 114 10.29 -24.10 0.91
N GLU A 115 10.40 -23.93 -0.41
CA GLU A 115 10.23 -25.04 -1.36
C GLU A 115 11.28 -26.14 -1.15
N CYS A 116 12.53 -25.77 -0.84
CA CYS A 116 13.57 -26.73 -0.51
C CYS A 116 13.21 -27.55 0.75
N LEU A 117 12.69 -26.89 1.79
CA LEU A 117 12.24 -27.55 3.01
C LEU A 117 11.04 -28.47 2.77
N ASN A 118 10.05 -28.03 1.98
CA ASN A 118 8.88 -28.83 1.60
C ASN A 118 9.27 -30.10 0.83
N GLN A 119 10.28 -30.00 -0.03
CA GLN A 119 10.88 -31.15 -0.75
C GLN A 119 11.84 -31.97 0.11
N LYS A 120 11.99 -31.64 1.41
CA LYS A 120 12.91 -32.28 2.36
C LYS A 120 14.37 -32.31 1.86
N LYS A 121 14.79 -31.26 1.16
CA LYS A 121 16.20 -31.09 0.74
C LYS A 121 17.06 -30.78 1.97
N ARG A 122 18.33 -31.19 1.90
CA ARG A 122 19.36 -30.75 2.86
C ARG A 122 19.71 -29.30 2.55
N VAL A 123 19.31 -28.38 3.41
CA VAL A 123 19.58 -26.94 3.22
C VAL A 123 20.75 -26.53 4.10
N VAL A 124 21.74 -25.83 3.53
CA VAL A 124 22.89 -25.29 4.26
C VAL A 124 23.07 -23.80 3.94
N MET A 125 23.58 -23.04 4.90
CA MET A 125 23.89 -21.61 4.73
C MET A 125 25.39 -21.44 4.53
N CYS A 126 25.81 -20.55 3.63
CA CYS A 126 27.23 -20.34 3.30
C CYS A 126 27.52 -18.86 3.01
N SER A 127 28.22 -18.15 3.91
CA SER A 127 28.44 -16.71 3.77
C SER A 127 29.80 -16.23 4.27
N ASP A 128 30.32 -15.20 3.60
CA ASP A 128 31.50 -14.43 4.02
C ASP A 128 31.01 -13.26 4.89
N MET A 129 31.24 -13.29 6.20
CA MET A 129 30.78 -12.23 7.12
C MET A 129 31.68 -12.10 8.35
N TYR A 130 31.86 -10.87 8.85
CA TYR A 130 32.63 -10.56 10.07
C TYR A 130 31.86 -10.78 11.38
N LEU A 131 30.53 -10.91 11.32
CA LEU A 131 29.66 -11.12 12.48
C LEU A 131 29.82 -12.54 13.01
N ASP A 132 29.70 -12.70 14.33
CA ASP A 132 29.72 -14.02 14.95
C ASP A 132 28.47 -14.85 14.61
N LYS A 133 28.61 -16.16 14.82
CA LYS A 133 27.57 -17.15 14.55
C LYS A 133 26.25 -16.85 15.27
N GLU A 134 26.31 -16.45 16.54
CA GLU A 134 25.12 -16.15 17.35
C GLU A 134 24.31 -15.00 16.73
N THR A 135 24.98 -13.96 16.26
CA THR A 135 24.35 -12.82 15.59
C THR A 135 23.69 -13.23 14.28
N ILE A 136 24.36 -14.07 13.48
CA ILE A 136 23.81 -14.61 12.22
C ILE A 136 22.59 -15.50 12.48
N GLU A 137 22.64 -16.36 13.49
CA GLU A 137 21.52 -17.21 13.89
C GLU A 137 20.30 -16.37 14.30
N LYS A 138 20.51 -15.28 15.06
CA LYS A 138 19.45 -14.31 15.38
C LYS A 138 18.86 -13.65 14.13
N ILE A 139 19.70 -13.25 13.17
CA ILE A 139 19.25 -12.70 11.88
C ILE A 139 18.38 -13.72 11.12
N LEU A 140 18.83 -14.96 11.01
CA LEU A 140 18.13 -16.02 10.29
C LEU A 140 16.82 -16.38 10.99
N GLN A 141 16.81 -16.47 12.32
CA GLN A 141 15.62 -16.76 13.12
C GLN A 141 14.55 -15.67 12.96
N LYS A 142 14.93 -14.40 13.13
CA LYS A 142 14.04 -13.24 12.90
C LYS A 142 13.38 -13.27 11.51
N ASN A 143 14.12 -13.75 10.53
CA ASN A 143 13.72 -13.76 9.12
C ASN A 143 13.11 -15.08 8.64
N ARG A 144 12.76 -16.00 9.56
CA ARG A 144 12.18 -17.33 9.26
C ARG A 144 13.05 -18.21 8.35
N CYS A 145 14.36 -18.09 8.51
CA CYS A 145 15.37 -18.85 7.76
C CYS A 145 16.26 -19.71 8.69
N ALA A 146 15.73 -20.17 9.83
CA ALA A 146 16.49 -20.92 10.84
C ALA A 146 16.48 -22.45 10.63
N ASP A 147 15.58 -22.97 9.79
CA ASP A 147 15.49 -24.40 9.48
C ASP A 147 16.55 -24.78 8.44
N TYR A 148 17.79 -24.98 8.87
CA TYR A 148 18.88 -25.45 8.01
C TYR A 148 19.69 -26.52 8.75
N GLU A 149 20.36 -27.38 7.99
CA GLU A 149 21.18 -28.46 8.52
C GLU A 149 22.49 -27.92 9.11
N GLN A 150 23.13 -26.99 8.39
CA GLN A 150 24.43 -26.47 8.80
C GLN A 150 24.69 -25.03 8.31
N LEU A 151 25.46 -24.28 9.11
CA LEU A 151 25.92 -22.93 8.81
C LEU A 151 27.44 -22.93 8.58
N PHE A 152 27.85 -22.59 7.36
CA PHE A 152 29.24 -22.38 6.94
C PHE A 152 29.50 -20.88 6.91
N LEU A 153 30.13 -20.36 7.97
CA LEU A 153 30.37 -18.93 8.14
C LEU A 153 31.86 -18.65 8.19
N SER A 154 32.32 -17.65 7.43
CA SER A 154 33.75 -17.33 7.39
C SER A 154 34.31 -16.87 8.74
N SER A 155 33.53 -16.19 9.56
CA SER A 155 33.94 -15.78 10.92
C SER A 155 34.08 -16.96 11.89
N ASP A 156 33.43 -18.09 11.64
CA ASP A 156 33.52 -19.29 12.47
C ASP A 156 34.68 -20.19 12.01
N ARG A 157 34.89 -20.28 10.69
CA ARG A 157 35.81 -21.24 10.06
C ARG A 157 37.13 -20.63 9.61
N ASN A 158 37.24 -19.30 9.58
CA ASN A 158 38.37 -18.57 8.99
C ASN A 158 38.67 -19.03 7.55
N LYS A 159 37.61 -19.24 6.75
CA LYS A 159 37.62 -19.65 5.35
C LYS A 159 36.58 -18.87 4.57
N ARG A 160 36.85 -18.53 3.30
CA ARG A 160 35.98 -17.66 2.50
C ARG A 160 35.49 -18.31 1.21
N LYS A 161 34.30 -17.93 0.76
CA LYS A 161 33.77 -18.20 -0.59
C LYS A 161 34.55 -17.43 -1.64
N SER A 162 34.95 -16.20 -1.32
CA SER A 162 35.77 -15.35 -2.18
C SER A 162 37.15 -15.94 -2.50
N THR A 163 37.69 -16.85 -1.68
CA THR A 163 38.89 -17.65 -2.00
C THR A 163 38.54 -19.07 -2.44
N GLY A 164 37.29 -19.49 -2.27
CA GLY A 164 36.76 -20.82 -2.59
C GLY A 164 37.09 -21.88 -1.55
N THR A 165 37.74 -21.51 -0.45
CA THR A 165 38.15 -22.46 0.61
C THR A 165 36.96 -22.90 1.45
N LEU A 166 35.98 -22.04 1.69
CA LEU A 166 34.76 -22.40 2.43
C LEU A 166 33.90 -23.44 1.71
N TYR A 167 33.89 -23.44 0.37
CA TYR A 167 33.22 -24.49 -0.41
C TYR A 167 33.89 -25.85 -0.25
N GLN A 168 35.21 -25.88 -0.01
CA GLN A 168 35.90 -27.14 0.23
C GLN A 168 35.38 -27.78 1.52
N GLU A 169 35.31 -27.01 2.60
CA GLU A 169 34.74 -27.49 3.87
C GLU A 169 33.28 -27.92 3.71
N LEU A 170 32.48 -27.17 2.95
CA LEU A 170 31.09 -27.53 2.65
C LEU A 170 31.01 -28.90 1.97
N ILE A 171 31.86 -29.16 0.96
CA ILE A 171 31.90 -30.46 0.27
C ILE A 171 32.29 -31.57 1.24
N ASP A 172 33.34 -31.34 2.02
CA ASP A 172 33.93 -32.36 2.90
C ASP A 172 32.97 -32.74 4.03
N GLU A 173 32.28 -31.77 4.64
CA GLU A 173 31.36 -32.02 5.76
C GLU A 173 29.98 -32.49 5.33
N THR A 174 29.48 -32.05 4.18
CA THR A 174 28.19 -32.55 3.67
C THR A 174 28.29 -33.98 3.15
N GLY A 175 29.48 -34.42 2.73
CA GLY A 175 29.74 -35.74 2.16
C GLY A 175 29.08 -35.99 0.80
N VAL A 176 28.60 -34.93 0.14
CA VAL A 176 27.86 -35.01 -1.13
C VAL A 176 28.79 -34.70 -2.30
N MET A 177 28.63 -35.43 -3.41
CA MET A 177 29.36 -35.12 -4.64
C MET A 177 29.13 -33.66 -5.05
N PRO A 178 30.16 -32.86 -5.39
CA PRO A 178 29.99 -31.44 -5.69
C PRO A 178 28.91 -31.13 -6.73
N LYS A 179 28.79 -31.94 -7.79
CA LYS A 179 27.75 -31.81 -8.83
C LYS A 179 26.29 -31.97 -8.34
N LYS A 180 26.11 -32.55 -7.15
CA LYS A 180 24.83 -32.76 -6.45
C LYS A 180 24.52 -31.68 -5.43
N ILE A 181 25.40 -30.68 -5.31
CA ILE A 181 25.20 -29.48 -4.52
C ILE A 181 24.82 -28.35 -5.47
N LEU A 182 23.79 -27.59 -5.14
CA LEU A 182 23.46 -26.33 -5.80
C LEU A 182 23.72 -25.17 -4.83
N HIS A 183 24.62 -24.26 -5.19
CA HIS A 183 24.77 -22.98 -4.50
C HIS A 183 23.95 -21.88 -5.17
N ILE A 184 23.23 -21.09 -4.38
CA ILE A 184 22.41 -19.95 -4.79
C ILE A 184 22.98 -18.71 -4.12
N GLY A 185 23.44 -17.73 -4.91
CA GLY A 185 24.01 -16.49 -4.38
C GLY A 185 24.05 -15.37 -5.41
N ASP A 186 24.22 -14.13 -4.96
CA ASP A 186 24.15 -12.93 -5.77
C ASP A 186 25.50 -12.50 -6.37
N ASN A 187 26.61 -12.91 -5.77
CA ASN A 187 27.92 -12.47 -6.21
C ASN A 187 28.45 -13.36 -7.32
N PHE A 188 28.62 -12.78 -8.53
CA PHE A 188 29.10 -13.54 -9.68
C PHE A 188 30.46 -14.23 -9.46
N ILE A 189 31.37 -13.64 -8.69
CA ILE A 189 32.70 -14.21 -8.46
C ILE A 189 32.67 -15.24 -7.34
N SER A 190 32.29 -14.83 -6.13
CA SER A 190 32.34 -15.71 -4.95
C SER A 190 31.27 -16.79 -4.95
N ASP A 191 30.05 -16.49 -5.41
CA ASP A 191 28.94 -17.44 -5.34
C ASP A 191 28.84 -18.29 -6.59
N TYR A 192 29.02 -17.67 -7.77
CA TYR A 192 28.88 -18.41 -9.02
C TYR A 192 30.19 -19.03 -9.51
N LEU A 193 31.23 -18.22 -9.77
CA LEU A 193 32.46 -18.72 -10.36
C LEU A 193 33.25 -19.63 -9.41
N HIS A 194 33.39 -19.27 -8.13
CA HIS A 194 34.19 -20.07 -7.18
C HIS A 194 33.51 -21.37 -6.77
N ALA A 195 32.18 -21.39 -6.62
CA ALA A 195 31.44 -22.64 -6.47
C ALA A 195 31.66 -23.56 -7.68
N LYS A 196 31.53 -23.01 -8.90
CA LYS A 196 31.77 -23.77 -10.16
C LYS A 196 33.19 -24.32 -10.26
N LYS A 197 34.21 -23.56 -9.86
CA LYS A 197 35.62 -24.03 -9.82
C LYS A 197 35.81 -25.23 -8.88
N LYS A 198 35.00 -25.35 -7.83
CA LYS A 198 34.97 -26.50 -6.90
C LYS A 198 34.06 -27.65 -7.37
N GLY A 199 33.50 -27.56 -8.58
CA GLY A 199 32.61 -28.58 -9.14
C GLY A 199 31.17 -28.51 -8.65
N ILE A 200 30.81 -27.49 -7.85
CA ILE A 200 29.45 -27.26 -7.35
C ILE A 200 28.59 -26.65 -8.45
N ALA A 201 27.33 -27.08 -8.56
CA ALA A 201 26.38 -26.38 -9.43
C ALA A 201 26.05 -25.02 -8.81
N ALA A 202 25.93 -23.97 -9.61
CA ALA A 202 25.70 -22.62 -9.08
C ALA A 202 24.60 -21.91 -9.87
N PHE A 203 23.76 -21.17 -9.15
CA PHE A 203 22.78 -20.24 -9.68
C PHE A 203 23.13 -18.84 -9.21
N HIS A 204 23.44 -17.97 -10.18
CA HIS A 204 23.67 -16.56 -9.93
C HIS A 204 22.31 -15.84 -9.85
N TYR A 205 21.91 -15.52 -8.62
CA TYR A 205 20.79 -14.63 -8.35
C TYR A 205 21.19 -13.20 -8.72
N SER A 206 20.29 -12.42 -9.33
CA SER A 206 20.59 -11.04 -9.67
C SER A 206 19.41 -10.18 -9.22
N PRO A 207 19.49 -9.59 -8.01
CA PRO A 207 18.38 -8.80 -7.50
C PRO A 207 18.14 -7.57 -8.38
N ALA A 208 16.88 -7.16 -8.49
CA ALA A 208 16.55 -5.90 -9.17
C ALA A 208 17.29 -4.74 -8.49
N LYS A 209 17.79 -3.77 -9.28
CA LYS A 209 18.44 -2.57 -8.71
C LYS A 209 17.47 -1.84 -7.78
N ARG A 210 17.80 -1.85 -6.49
CA ARG A 210 16.99 -1.30 -5.41
C ARG A 210 17.13 0.20 -5.33
N TYR A 211 16.20 0.81 -4.62
CA TYR A 211 16.21 2.24 -4.40
C TYR A 211 17.43 2.65 -3.55
N LYS A 212 18.11 3.72 -4.00
CA LYS A 212 19.20 4.39 -3.30
C LYS A 212 18.87 5.88 -3.30
N GLU A 213 17.83 6.31 -2.57
CA GLU A 213 17.73 7.75 -2.26
C GLU A 213 18.76 8.08 -1.17
N ASN A 214 19.28 9.30 -1.27
CA ASN A 214 20.13 9.90 -0.25
C ASN A 214 19.35 9.96 1.07
N TYR A 215 19.99 9.56 2.18
CA TYR A 215 19.82 9.85 3.63
C TYR A 215 18.51 10.43 4.23
N THR A 216 17.38 10.52 3.52
CA THR A 216 16.22 11.31 3.94
C THR A 216 15.19 10.50 4.74
N TYR A 217 15.21 9.17 4.66
CA TYR A 217 14.25 8.31 5.36
C TYR A 217 14.96 7.28 6.25
N PRO A 218 14.38 6.91 7.41
CA PRO A 218 14.91 5.83 8.23
C PRO A 218 14.97 4.54 7.41
N TYR A 219 16.08 3.82 7.49
CA TYR A 219 16.26 2.57 6.77
C TYR A 219 15.29 1.50 7.30
N ASN A 220 14.35 1.08 6.46
CA ASN A 220 13.36 0.06 6.81
C ASN A 220 13.02 -0.84 5.61
N ILE A 221 12.27 -1.91 5.87
CA ILE A 221 11.90 -2.92 4.87
C ILE A 221 11.17 -2.33 3.65
N PHE A 222 10.32 -1.33 3.85
CA PHE A 222 9.45 -0.76 2.82
C PHE A 222 10.23 0.01 1.76
N TYR A 223 11.32 0.68 2.15
CA TYR A 223 12.25 1.31 1.21
C TYR A 223 13.30 0.33 0.69
N GLY A 224 13.84 -0.49 1.59
CA GLY A 224 15.00 -1.33 1.34
C GLY A 224 14.76 -2.43 0.31
N ASP A 225 13.54 -2.95 0.20
CA ASP A 225 13.19 -4.01 -0.74
C ASP A 225 12.50 -3.52 -2.03
N MET A 226 12.05 -2.26 -2.08
CA MET A 226 11.33 -1.73 -3.23
C MET A 226 12.27 -1.50 -4.45
N PRO A 227 11.93 -2.05 -5.63
CA PRO A 227 12.68 -1.80 -6.87
C PRO A 227 12.60 -0.33 -7.28
N ARG A 228 13.73 0.22 -7.77
CA ARG A 228 13.79 1.60 -8.27
C ARG A 228 12.89 1.84 -9.49
N LYS A 229 12.72 0.80 -10.32
CA LYS A 229 11.81 0.79 -11.45
C LYS A 229 11.08 -0.54 -11.42
N PHE A 230 9.76 -0.50 -11.59
CA PHE A 230 9.01 -1.74 -11.75
C PHE A 230 9.28 -2.34 -13.12
N SER A 231 9.56 -3.64 -13.14
CA SER A 231 9.64 -4.42 -14.38
C SER A 231 8.32 -4.36 -15.13
N ARG A 232 8.37 -4.15 -16.46
CA ARG A 232 7.16 -4.05 -17.30
C ARG A 232 6.34 -5.34 -17.33
N ASN A 233 7.01 -6.50 -17.24
CA ASN A 233 6.35 -7.80 -17.30
C ASN A 233 5.56 -8.15 -16.03
N PHE A 234 5.86 -7.48 -14.92
CA PHE A 234 5.24 -7.72 -13.61
C PHE A 234 4.79 -6.40 -12.99
N TYR A 235 4.39 -5.44 -13.83
CA TYR A 235 4.24 -4.05 -13.41
C TYR A 235 3.15 -3.93 -12.35
N TRP A 236 1.97 -4.48 -12.62
CA TRP A 236 0.82 -4.41 -11.71
C TRP A 236 1.00 -5.25 -10.45
N GLU A 237 1.73 -6.36 -10.52
CA GLU A 237 2.12 -7.14 -9.35
C GLU A 237 3.03 -6.33 -8.42
N GLN A 238 4.01 -5.61 -8.98
CA GLN A 238 4.91 -4.78 -8.19
C GLN A 238 4.23 -3.51 -7.66
N VAL A 239 3.32 -2.89 -8.43
CA VAL A 239 2.48 -1.79 -7.95
C VAL A 239 1.62 -2.27 -6.78
N GLY A 240 0.95 -3.41 -6.93
CA GLY A 240 0.16 -4.02 -5.88
C GLY A 240 0.99 -4.32 -4.64
N LYS A 241 2.15 -4.97 -4.80
CA LYS A 241 3.06 -5.30 -3.70
C LYS A 241 3.59 -4.07 -2.97
N TYR A 242 4.24 -3.14 -3.67
CA TYR A 242 5.03 -2.09 -3.02
C TYR A 242 4.27 -0.79 -2.78
N SER A 243 3.18 -0.53 -3.51
CA SER A 243 2.32 0.64 -3.28
C SER A 243 1.16 0.29 -2.38
N LEU A 244 0.21 -0.53 -2.85
CA LEU A 244 -0.99 -0.84 -2.07
C LEU A 244 -0.69 -1.76 -0.88
N GLY A 245 0.11 -2.82 -1.06
CA GLY A 245 0.36 -3.85 -0.05
C GLY A 245 1.15 -3.35 1.16
N ASN A 246 2.20 -2.57 0.94
CA ASN A 246 2.92 -1.89 2.03
C ASN A 246 1.98 -0.93 2.78
N PHE A 247 1.19 -0.12 2.06
CA PHE A 247 0.26 0.81 2.67
C PHE A 247 -0.83 0.10 3.50
N LEU A 248 -1.46 -0.93 2.94
CA LEU A 248 -2.47 -1.76 3.62
C LEU A 248 -1.91 -2.41 4.89
N PHE A 249 -0.67 -2.90 4.87
CA PHE A 249 -0.07 -3.49 6.07
C PHE A 249 0.05 -2.46 7.20
N GLY A 250 0.57 -1.26 6.90
CA GLY A 250 0.68 -0.18 7.89
C GLY A 250 -0.68 0.29 8.41
N TYR A 251 -1.60 0.58 7.48
CA TYR A 251 -2.98 0.99 7.80
C TYR A 251 -3.71 -0.05 8.66
N THR A 252 -3.65 -1.34 8.28
CA THR A 252 -4.32 -2.41 9.02
C THR A 252 -3.71 -2.57 10.40
N LYS A 253 -2.39 -2.46 10.55
CA LYS A 253 -1.73 -2.55 11.85
C LYS A 253 -2.12 -1.41 12.78
N TRP A 254 -2.21 -0.18 12.24
CA TRP A 254 -2.76 0.95 12.97
C TRP A 254 -4.22 0.70 13.38
N LEU A 255 -5.07 0.32 12.42
CA LEU A 255 -6.49 0.07 12.68
C LEU A 255 -6.68 -0.99 13.76
N LEU A 256 -5.95 -2.11 13.72
CA LEU A 256 -6.02 -3.14 14.74
C LEU A 256 -5.66 -2.62 16.14
N LYS A 257 -4.68 -1.73 16.25
CA LYS A 257 -4.31 -1.12 17.51
C LYS A 257 -5.42 -0.19 18.03
N GLU A 258 -6.04 0.60 17.17
CA GLU A 258 -7.18 1.44 17.57
C GLU A 258 -8.36 0.56 18.02
N LEU A 259 -8.68 -0.50 17.26
CA LEU A 259 -9.76 -1.44 17.60
C LEU A 259 -9.48 -2.29 18.86
N GLU A 260 -8.22 -2.42 19.30
CA GLU A 260 -7.87 -3.06 20.57
C GLU A 260 -8.11 -2.16 21.78
N VAL A 261 -8.01 -0.83 21.60
CA VAL A 261 -8.24 0.16 22.67
C VAL A 261 -9.72 0.32 22.97
N ASP A 262 -10.55 0.21 21.93
CA ASP A 262 -11.96 0.54 21.98
C ASP A 262 -12.84 -0.73 22.02
N GLU A 263 -13.78 -0.81 22.97
CA GLU A 263 -14.72 -1.93 23.11
C GLU A 263 -15.87 -1.81 22.08
N TYR A 264 -15.59 -2.19 20.83
CA TYR A 264 -16.59 -2.24 19.77
C TYR A 264 -17.43 -3.53 19.81
N ASN A 265 -18.73 -3.36 19.57
CA ASN A 265 -19.64 -4.45 19.31
C ASN A 265 -19.41 -5.05 17.91
N HIS A 266 -19.21 -4.17 16.91
CA HIS A 266 -19.04 -4.60 15.52
C HIS A 266 -18.24 -3.59 14.68
N VAL A 267 -17.52 -4.10 13.68
CA VAL A 267 -16.73 -3.32 12.71
C VAL A 267 -17.30 -3.50 11.30
N PHE A 268 -17.86 -2.44 10.71
CA PHE A 268 -18.40 -2.46 9.36
C PHE A 268 -17.43 -1.85 8.35
N TYR A 269 -17.04 -2.63 7.35
CA TYR A 269 -16.29 -2.15 6.20
C TYR A 269 -17.27 -1.66 5.13
N LEU A 270 -17.25 -0.37 4.82
CA LEU A 270 -18.20 0.21 3.89
C LEU A 270 -17.90 -0.23 2.44
N SER A 271 -18.96 -0.48 1.66
CA SER A 271 -18.79 -1.11 0.35
C SER A 271 -17.99 -0.30 -0.67
N ARG A 272 -17.35 -1.04 -1.59
CA ARG A 272 -16.32 -0.65 -2.56
C ARG A 272 -14.95 -0.52 -1.93
N ASP A 273 -14.77 0.51 -1.14
CA ASP A 273 -13.45 0.95 -0.69
C ASP A 273 -12.97 0.12 0.51
N GLY A 274 -13.90 -0.29 1.38
CA GLY A 274 -13.63 -1.13 2.54
C GLY A 274 -13.36 -2.60 2.21
N PHE A 275 -13.60 -3.06 0.97
CA PHE A 275 -13.46 -4.48 0.61
C PHE A 275 -12.02 -4.96 0.83
N ILE A 276 -11.04 -4.27 0.23
CA ILE A 276 -9.64 -4.68 0.32
C ILE A 276 -9.08 -4.47 1.74
N MET A 277 -9.61 -3.49 2.48
CA MET A 277 -9.27 -3.24 3.88
C MET A 277 -9.73 -4.39 4.77
N GLN A 278 -10.95 -4.90 4.56
CA GLN A 278 -11.46 -6.08 5.26
C GLN A 278 -10.58 -7.30 4.97
N LYS A 279 -10.19 -7.51 3.71
CA LYS A 279 -9.30 -8.62 3.32
C LYS A 279 -7.91 -8.52 3.94
N ALA A 280 -7.38 -7.31 4.11
CA ALA A 280 -6.13 -7.10 4.84
C ALA A 280 -6.30 -7.39 6.33
N MET A 281 -7.43 -6.97 6.94
CA MET A 281 -7.74 -7.26 8.34
C MET A 281 -7.89 -8.77 8.61
N GLU A 282 -8.59 -9.50 7.75
CA GLU A 282 -8.75 -10.97 7.82
C GLU A 282 -7.41 -11.73 7.85
N ILE A 283 -6.33 -11.13 7.33
CA ILE A 283 -4.98 -11.71 7.35
C ILE A 283 -4.25 -11.48 8.68
N MET A 284 -4.54 -10.37 9.36
CA MET A 284 -3.73 -9.84 10.45
C MET A 284 -4.41 -9.91 11.82
N ALA A 285 -5.74 -9.91 11.86
CA ALA A 285 -6.53 -9.87 13.08
C ALA A 285 -6.68 -11.23 13.78
N SER A 286 -7.16 -11.20 15.02
CA SER A 286 -7.60 -12.39 15.74
C SER A 286 -8.92 -12.94 15.14
N GLU A 287 -9.16 -14.25 15.31
CA GLU A 287 -10.43 -14.86 14.88
C GLU A 287 -11.66 -14.22 15.53
N GLU A 288 -11.52 -13.66 16.74
CA GLU A 288 -12.61 -12.99 17.44
C GLU A 288 -13.00 -11.68 16.75
N LEU A 289 -12.01 -10.84 16.40
CA LEU A 289 -12.26 -9.58 15.72
C LEU A 289 -12.83 -9.80 14.31
N ILE A 290 -12.36 -10.83 13.61
CA ILE A 290 -12.89 -11.22 12.29
C ILE A 290 -14.39 -11.54 12.39
N LYS A 291 -14.81 -12.29 13.41
CA LYS A 291 -16.23 -12.63 13.64
C LYS A 291 -17.10 -11.43 14.00
N LYS A 292 -16.50 -10.39 14.60
CA LYS A 292 -17.15 -9.10 14.92
C LYS A 292 -17.06 -8.08 13.79
N SER A 293 -16.76 -8.53 12.56
CA SER A 293 -16.67 -7.63 11.41
C SER A 293 -17.52 -8.12 10.26
N SER A 294 -18.09 -7.18 9.50
CA SER A 294 -18.79 -7.51 8.27
C SER A 294 -18.67 -6.40 7.24
N TYR A 295 -19.03 -6.74 6.01
CA TYR A 295 -19.06 -5.81 4.90
C TYR A 295 -20.46 -5.19 4.80
N LEU A 296 -20.54 -3.86 4.81
CA LEU A 296 -21.80 -3.13 4.81
C LEU A 296 -22.04 -2.46 3.46
N TYR A 297 -23.07 -2.92 2.75
CA TYR A 297 -23.45 -2.38 1.45
C TYR A 297 -24.12 -1.02 1.61
N VAL A 298 -23.34 0.06 1.41
CA VAL A 298 -23.81 1.45 1.44
C VAL A 298 -23.12 2.28 0.37
N SER A 299 -23.74 3.39 -0.01
CA SER A 299 -23.14 4.37 -0.90
C SER A 299 -23.74 5.74 -0.62
N ARG A 300 -23.13 6.80 -1.16
CA ARG A 300 -23.74 8.15 -1.10
C ARG A 300 -25.19 8.14 -1.58
N ARG A 301 -25.49 7.46 -2.69
CA ARG A 301 -26.87 7.38 -3.21
C ARG A 301 -27.78 6.56 -2.30
N ALA A 302 -27.30 5.41 -1.80
CA ALA A 302 -28.06 4.52 -0.92
C ALA A 302 -28.35 5.12 0.45
N LEU A 303 -27.64 6.17 0.86
CA LEU A 303 -27.88 6.89 2.11
C LEU A 303 -28.64 8.20 1.88
N ILE A 304 -28.24 8.99 0.86
CA ILE A 304 -28.84 10.31 0.63
C ILE A 304 -30.28 10.20 0.13
N VAL A 305 -30.59 9.34 -0.85
CA VAL A 305 -31.95 9.22 -1.39
C VAL A 305 -32.97 8.85 -0.31
N PRO A 306 -32.73 7.84 0.55
CA PRO A 306 -33.60 7.56 1.70
C PRO A 306 -33.72 8.71 2.70
N SER A 307 -32.65 9.48 2.90
CA SER A 307 -32.67 10.58 3.86
C SER A 307 -33.55 11.76 3.41
N LEU A 308 -33.86 11.90 2.11
CA LEU A 308 -34.66 13.02 1.58
C LEU A 308 -36.05 13.14 2.23
N TYR A 309 -36.63 12.02 2.67
CA TYR A 309 -37.90 11.96 3.40
C TYR A 309 -37.85 12.71 4.74
N LEU A 310 -36.66 12.91 5.31
CA LEU A 310 -36.46 13.61 6.58
C LEU A 310 -36.37 15.14 6.42
N TYR A 311 -36.37 15.64 5.18
CA TYR A 311 -36.21 17.06 4.87
C TYR A 311 -37.43 17.60 4.14
N ASP A 312 -37.75 18.85 4.47
CA ASP A 312 -38.94 19.51 3.94
C ASP A 312 -38.56 20.46 2.78
N GLY A 313 -39.21 20.21 1.64
CA GLY A 313 -39.13 21.09 0.48
C GLY A 313 -37.85 21.00 -0.34
N TYR A 314 -37.88 21.74 -1.46
CA TYR A 314 -36.89 21.66 -2.53
C TYR A 314 -35.47 22.02 -2.06
N LYS A 315 -35.33 23.11 -1.32
CA LYS A 315 -34.04 23.70 -0.97
C LYS A 315 -33.21 22.76 -0.09
N GLU A 316 -33.78 22.29 1.02
CA GLU A 316 -33.08 21.43 1.99
C GLU A 316 -32.65 20.11 1.35
N ARG A 317 -33.55 19.47 0.57
CA ARG A 317 -33.27 18.25 -0.18
C ARG A 317 -32.12 18.46 -1.18
N CYS A 318 -32.11 19.58 -1.89
CA CYS A 318 -31.03 19.94 -2.82
C CYS A 318 -29.67 20.14 -2.12
N GLU A 319 -29.65 20.76 -0.94
CA GLU A 319 -28.41 21.12 -0.24
C GLU A 319 -27.63 19.91 0.31
N ILE A 320 -28.32 18.81 0.66
CA ILE A 320 -27.66 17.60 1.18
C ILE A 320 -27.08 16.70 0.07
N MET A 321 -27.48 16.92 -1.18
CA MET A 321 -27.05 16.10 -2.32
C MET A 321 -25.74 16.60 -2.93
N TYR A 322 -24.98 15.67 -3.51
CA TYR A 322 -23.84 16.03 -4.35
C TYR A 322 -24.30 16.41 -5.76
N TRP A 323 -23.93 17.61 -6.19
CA TRP A 323 -24.21 18.11 -7.54
C TRP A 323 -22.93 18.28 -8.34
N LYS A 324 -22.92 17.72 -9.55
CA LYS A 324 -21.86 17.96 -10.54
C LYS A 324 -21.84 19.45 -10.87
N LYS A 325 -20.67 19.98 -11.23
CA LYS A 325 -20.54 21.39 -11.66
C LYS A 325 -21.46 21.73 -12.83
N HIS A 326 -21.64 20.76 -13.72
CA HIS A 326 -22.58 20.80 -14.83
C HIS A 326 -23.37 19.49 -14.85
N TYR A 327 -24.69 19.57 -15.04
CA TYR A 327 -25.57 18.40 -15.03
C TYR A 327 -26.75 18.59 -16.00
N THR A 328 -27.34 17.48 -16.43
CA THR A 328 -28.51 17.47 -17.31
C THR A 328 -29.80 17.32 -16.51
N ILE A 329 -30.96 17.51 -17.15
CA ILE A 329 -32.24 17.19 -16.50
C ILE A 329 -32.34 15.72 -16.08
N LYS A 330 -31.68 14.81 -16.81
CA LYS A 330 -31.62 13.38 -16.47
C LYS A 330 -30.84 13.15 -15.19
N ASP A 331 -29.68 13.80 -15.05
CA ASP A 331 -28.88 13.77 -13.81
C ASP A 331 -29.70 14.33 -12.63
N PHE A 332 -30.43 15.44 -12.85
CA PHE A 332 -31.27 16.07 -11.83
C PHE A 332 -32.33 15.11 -11.30
N VAL A 333 -33.10 14.48 -12.18
CA VAL A 333 -34.14 13.52 -11.78
C VAL A 333 -33.52 12.27 -11.12
N SER A 334 -32.40 11.79 -11.65
CA SER A 334 -31.70 10.62 -11.13
C SER A 334 -31.15 10.83 -9.71
N ASN A 335 -30.75 12.06 -9.37
CA ASN A 335 -30.27 12.40 -8.02
C ASN A 335 -31.35 12.19 -6.94
N PHE A 336 -32.63 12.31 -7.29
CA PHE A 336 -33.75 12.01 -6.38
C PHE A 336 -34.11 10.51 -6.32
N GLY A 337 -33.32 9.64 -6.96
CA GLY A 337 -33.56 8.21 -7.01
C GLY A 337 -34.65 7.77 -8.00
N ILE A 338 -35.11 8.68 -8.86
CA ILE A 338 -36.16 8.42 -9.85
C ILE A 338 -35.52 8.13 -11.22
N LYS A 339 -36.09 7.17 -11.97
CA LYS A 339 -35.70 6.93 -13.36
C LYS A 339 -36.35 7.97 -14.27
N TYR A 340 -35.54 8.72 -15.00
CA TYR A 340 -36.02 9.78 -15.90
C TYR A 340 -36.98 9.24 -16.96
N GLU A 341 -36.70 8.05 -17.49
CA GLU A 341 -37.46 7.41 -18.58
C GLU A 341 -38.93 7.17 -18.20
N ASP A 342 -39.23 6.98 -16.91
CA ASP A 342 -40.60 6.78 -16.44
C ASP A 342 -41.46 8.07 -16.53
N TYR A 343 -40.82 9.25 -16.63
CA TYR A 343 -41.46 10.56 -16.60
C TYR A 343 -41.11 11.47 -17.79
N GLU A 344 -40.28 11.01 -18.72
CA GLU A 344 -39.71 11.77 -19.85
C GLU A 344 -40.75 12.64 -20.57
N LYS A 345 -41.83 12.04 -21.08
CA LYS A 345 -42.87 12.76 -21.85
C LYS A 345 -43.55 13.90 -21.10
N LYS A 346 -43.59 13.85 -19.77
CA LYS A 346 -44.20 14.90 -18.94
C LYS A 346 -43.18 15.96 -18.59
N ILE A 347 -41.95 15.57 -18.29
CA ILE A 347 -40.84 16.49 -18.04
C ILE A 347 -40.55 17.34 -19.29
N GLU A 348 -40.58 16.74 -20.48
CA GLU A 348 -40.42 17.45 -21.77
C GLU A 348 -41.51 18.49 -22.06
N LYS A 349 -42.63 18.47 -21.33
CA LYS A 349 -43.65 19.53 -21.40
C LYS A 349 -43.40 20.67 -20.43
N ILE A 350 -42.53 20.47 -19.43
CA ILE A 350 -42.20 21.45 -18.40
C ILE A 350 -40.97 22.25 -18.81
N ILE A 351 -40.00 21.60 -19.47
CA ILE A 351 -38.72 22.19 -19.87
C ILE A 351 -38.70 22.54 -21.36
N GLU A 352 -37.98 23.60 -21.73
CA GLU A 352 -37.85 24.01 -23.13
C GLU A 352 -36.86 23.12 -23.93
N ASN A 353 -35.79 22.66 -23.28
CA ASN A 353 -34.74 21.87 -23.94
C ASN A 353 -34.18 20.77 -23.02
N SER A 354 -34.50 19.51 -23.33
CA SER A 354 -34.02 18.34 -22.58
C SER A 354 -32.50 18.10 -22.65
N ASN A 355 -31.80 18.74 -23.60
CA ASN A 355 -30.35 18.70 -23.72
C ASN A 355 -29.65 19.89 -23.08
N TYR A 356 -30.38 20.78 -22.38
CA TYR A 356 -29.76 21.87 -21.65
C TYR A 356 -28.85 21.33 -20.54
N VAL A 357 -27.71 22.01 -20.36
CA VAL A 357 -26.71 21.67 -19.36
C VAL A 357 -26.71 22.77 -18.31
N TYR A 358 -27.22 22.44 -17.13
CA TYR A 358 -27.39 23.36 -16.01
C TYR A 358 -26.08 23.50 -15.22
N GLY A 359 -25.80 24.71 -14.74
CA GLY A 359 -24.80 24.99 -13.72
C GLY A 359 -25.28 24.67 -12.29
N LYS A 360 -24.35 24.41 -11.37
CA LYS A 360 -24.68 24.20 -9.95
C LYS A 360 -25.35 25.42 -9.31
N ASP A 361 -24.97 26.63 -9.74
CA ASP A 361 -25.52 27.91 -9.31
C ASP A 361 -26.99 28.12 -9.74
N GLU A 362 -27.44 27.41 -10.77
CA GLU A 362 -28.82 27.44 -11.24
C GLU A 362 -29.77 26.57 -10.41
N LEU A 363 -29.23 25.66 -9.58
CA LEU A 363 -30.01 24.61 -8.91
C LEU A 363 -31.22 25.17 -8.15
N LEU A 364 -31.03 26.23 -7.36
CA LEU A 364 -32.09 26.81 -6.54
C LEU A 364 -32.83 27.98 -7.20
N THR A 365 -32.32 28.48 -8.33
CA THR A 365 -32.80 29.72 -8.96
C THR A 365 -33.53 29.47 -10.28
N ASN A 366 -33.31 28.32 -10.92
CA ASN A 366 -33.91 27.96 -12.19
C ASN A 366 -35.36 27.48 -12.01
N ILE A 367 -36.30 28.17 -12.68
CA ILE A 367 -37.73 27.91 -12.56
C ILE A 367 -38.16 26.57 -13.18
N GLU A 368 -37.48 26.11 -14.24
CA GLU A 368 -37.77 24.81 -14.86
C GLU A 368 -37.47 23.67 -13.90
N LEU A 369 -36.30 23.71 -13.24
CA LEU A 369 -35.91 22.71 -12.24
C LEU A 369 -36.89 22.67 -11.07
N LEU A 370 -37.32 23.84 -10.58
CA LEU A 370 -38.33 23.93 -9.53
C LEU A 370 -39.68 23.34 -9.98
N ASN A 371 -40.10 23.60 -11.21
CA ASN A 371 -41.35 23.06 -11.74
C ASN A 371 -41.30 21.55 -11.94
N VAL A 372 -40.16 21.02 -12.42
CA VAL A 372 -39.94 19.58 -12.52
C VAL A 372 -39.95 18.94 -11.12
N TYR A 373 -39.28 19.55 -10.15
CA TYR A 373 -39.33 19.08 -8.76
C TYR A 373 -40.76 19.07 -8.21
N LYS A 374 -41.51 20.17 -8.33
CA LYS A 374 -42.91 20.25 -7.87
C LYS A 374 -43.80 19.20 -8.51
N TYR A 375 -43.58 18.91 -9.79
CA TYR A 375 -44.31 17.85 -10.48
C TYR A 375 -43.97 16.45 -9.93
N LEU A 376 -42.73 16.23 -9.51
CA LEU A 376 -42.25 14.95 -8.97
C LEU A 376 -42.31 14.84 -7.44
N GLU A 377 -42.71 15.90 -6.72
CA GLU A 377 -42.51 16.01 -5.27
C GLU A 377 -43.10 14.82 -4.49
N GLN A 378 -44.35 14.46 -4.79
CA GLN A 378 -45.00 13.30 -4.18
C GLN A 378 -44.27 11.99 -4.51
N THR A 379 -43.87 11.79 -5.77
CA THR A 379 -43.11 10.62 -6.20
C THR A 379 -41.76 10.53 -5.48
N ILE A 380 -41.07 11.66 -5.31
CA ILE A 380 -39.78 11.74 -4.61
C ILE A 380 -39.96 11.31 -3.15
N GLU A 381 -40.99 11.84 -2.49
CA GLU A 381 -41.29 11.54 -1.09
C GLU A 381 -41.66 10.06 -0.89
N GLU A 382 -42.54 9.52 -1.72
CA GLU A 382 -42.94 8.10 -1.68
C GLU A 382 -41.75 7.17 -1.93
N ASN A 383 -40.91 7.48 -2.93
CA ASN A 383 -39.72 6.67 -3.21
C ASN A 383 -38.70 6.75 -2.08
N SER A 384 -38.41 7.96 -1.59
CA SER A 384 -37.48 8.18 -0.49
C SER A 384 -37.91 7.43 0.77
N LYS A 385 -39.19 7.53 1.16
CA LYS A 385 -39.74 6.82 2.32
C LYS A 385 -39.63 5.31 2.17
N LYS A 386 -40.00 4.78 1.01
CA LYS A 386 -39.89 3.34 0.73
C LYS A 386 -38.45 2.84 0.89
N GLU A 387 -37.49 3.57 0.34
CA GLU A 387 -36.08 3.19 0.46
C GLU A 387 -35.53 3.39 1.87
N TYR A 388 -36.02 4.38 2.62
CA TYR A 388 -35.73 4.57 4.04
C TYR A 388 -36.16 3.36 4.86
N ASP A 389 -37.39 2.90 4.70
CA ASP A 389 -37.90 1.74 5.45
C ASP A 389 -37.12 0.45 5.14
N LEU A 390 -36.64 0.30 3.90
CA LEU A 390 -35.81 -0.84 3.51
C LEU A 390 -34.37 -0.73 4.04
N LEU A 391 -33.79 0.48 4.04
CA LEU A 391 -32.47 0.72 4.62
C LEU A 391 -32.46 0.45 6.12
N ILE A 392 -33.49 0.88 6.87
CA ILE A 392 -33.59 0.59 8.31
C ILE A 392 -33.70 -0.91 8.56
N GLN A 393 -34.51 -1.64 7.77
CA GLN A 393 -34.57 -3.10 7.87
C GLN A 393 -33.22 -3.75 7.56
N TYR A 394 -32.47 -3.24 6.58
CA TYR A 394 -31.12 -3.70 6.28
C TYR A 394 -30.14 -3.46 7.43
N LEU A 395 -30.07 -2.24 7.99
CA LEU A 395 -29.18 -1.92 9.11
C LEU A 395 -29.48 -2.78 10.34
N ASN A 396 -30.76 -2.99 10.67
CA ASN A 396 -31.16 -3.89 11.76
C ASN A 396 -30.78 -5.35 11.47
N GLN A 397 -30.94 -5.81 10.23
CA GLN A 397 -30.54 -7.15 9.81
C GLN A 397 -29.03 -7.37 9.95
N GLU A 398 -28.22 -6.39 9.60
CA GLU A 398 -26.75 -6.46 9.71
C GLU A 398 -26.24 -6.23 11.14
N GLY A 399 -27.14 -5.99 12.11
CA GLY A 399 -26.77 -5.79 13.51
C GLY A 399 -26.09 -4.45 13.77
N PHE A 400 -26.51 -3.39 13.09
CA PHE A 400 -25.98 -2.03 13.29
C PHE A 400 -26.51 -1.43 14.61
N GLU A 401 -25.98 -1.89 15.75
CA GLU A 401 -26.36 -1.44 17.10
C GLU A 401 -25.16 -1.42 18.07
N GLY A 402 -25.28 -0.64 19.15
CA GLY A 402 -24.23 -0.52 20.16
C GLY A 402 -23.05 0.37 19.70
N ASN A 403 -21.85 0.08 20.18
CA ASN A 403 -20.62 0.75 19.76
C ASN A 403 -20.15 0.14 18.44
N VAL A 404 -20.19 0.94 17.38
CA VAL A 404 -19.93 0.50 16.01
C VAL A 404 -18.76 1.26 15.43
N ALA A 405 -17.78 0.52 14.88
CA ALA A 405 -16.74 1.09 14.04
C ALA A 405 -17.16 1.01 12.57
N ILE A 406 -16.99 2.10 11.81
CA ILE A 406 -17.11 2.07 10.34
C ILE A 406 -15.75 2.33 9.71
N VAL A 407 -15.44 1.61 8.64
CA VAL A 407 -14.13 1.69 7.96
C VAL A 407 -14.33 2.07 6.50
N ASP A 408 -13.68 3.14 6.07
CA ASP A 408 -13.77 3.72 4.72
C ASP A 408 -12.47 4.45 4.32
N THR A 409 -12.33 4.87 3.07
CA THR A 409 -11.15 5.63 2.62
C THR A 409 -11.13 7.05 3.17
N GLY A 410 -12.24 7.79 3.09
CA GLY A 410 -12.31 9.21 3.46
C GLY A 410 -13.21 10.02 2.52
N TRP A 411 -13.06 11.33 2.36
CA TRP A 411 -12.07 12.24 2.97
C TRP A 411 -12.71 13.31 3.87
N PHE A 412 -14.04 13.35 3.91
CA PHE A 412 -14.81 14.47 4.49
C PHE A 412 -15.95 14.03 5.42
N GLY A 413 -16.04 12.76 5.83
CA GLY A 413 -17.06 12.27 6.78
C GLY A 413 -18.51 12.25 6.27
N ASN A 414 -18.78 12.60 5.01
CA ASN A 414 -20.15 12.73 4.49
C ASN A 414 -20.99 11.44 4.62
N LEU A 415 -20.40 10.27 4.41
CA LEU A 415 -21.12 8.99 4.55
C LEU A 415 -21.48 8.73 6.02
N GLN A 416 -20.53 8.94 6.94
CA GLN A 416 -20.80 8.82 8.38
C GLN A 416 -21.94 9.75 8.80
N ASN A 417 -21.90 11.02 8.36
CA ASN A 417 -22.95 11.98 8.69
C ASN A 417 -24.32 11.54 8.14
N ALA A 418 -24.36 10.95 6.95
CA ALA A 418 -25.61 10.41 6.41
C ALA A 418 -26.11 9.20 7.22
N ILE A 419 -25.23 8.28 7.62
CA ILE A 419 -25.56 7.13 8.47
C ILE A 419 -26.09 7.60 9.83
N GLU A 420 -25.36 8.48 10.52
CA GLU A 420 -25.71 8.98 11.86
C GLU A 420 -27.07 9.70 11.89
N LYS A 421 -27.40 10.47 10.84
CA LYS A 421 -28.72 11.08 10.70
C LYS A 421 -29.83 10.04 10.54
N ILE A 422 -29.59 9.01 9.74
CA ILE A 422 -30.57 7.96 9.46
C ILE A 422 -30.84 7.13 10.72
N ILE A 423 -29.79 6.69 11.42
CA ILE A 423 -29.92 5.89 12.65
C ILE A 423 -30.58 6.70 13.77
N SER A 424 -30.25 7.99 13.89
CA SER A 424 -30.85 8.90 14.89
C SER A 424 -32.35 9.08 14.61
N ALA A 425 -32.72 9.35 13.36
CA ALA A 425 -34.13 9.47 12.95
C ALA A 425 -34.91 8.15 13.12
N ALA A 426 -34.26 7.01 12.96
CA ALA A 426 -34.88 5.69 13.11
C ALA A 426 -34.96 5.21 14.57
N GLY A 427 -34.30 5.90 15.49
CA GLY A 427 -34.17 5.45 16.89
C GLY A 427 -33.30 4.21 17.06
N ILE A 428 -32.37 3.96 16.13
CA ILE A 428 -31.36 2.89 16.26
C ILE A 428 -30.32 3.36 17.28
N ASN A 429 -30.18 2.60 18.38
CA ASN A 429 -29.22 2.90 19.44
C ASN A 429 -27.81 2.44 19.04
N ALA A 430 -27.13 3.24 18.23
CA ALA A 430 -25.75 3.01 17.83
C ALA A 430 -24.88 4.25 18.04
N LYS A 431 -23.68 4.05 18.57
CA LYS A 431 -22.61 5.04 18.68
C LYS A 431 -21.56 4.71 17.63
N VAL A 432 -21.33 5.62 16.68
CA VAL A 432 -20.49 5.36 15.51
C VAL A 432 -19.13 6.04 15.68
N HIS A 433 -18.06 5.28 15.45
CA HIS A 433 -16.70 5.79 15.28
C HIS A 433 -16.21 5.49 13.86
N GLY A 434 -15.76 6.51 13.13
CA GLY A 434 -15.25 6.35 11.78
C GLY A 434 -13.72 6.21 11.71
N TYR A 435 -13.23 5.20 10.99
CA TYR A 435 -11.80 4.97 10.74
C TYR A 435 -11.47 5.13 9.27
N TYR A 436 -10.53 6.04 8.98
CA TYR A 436 -10.25 6.49 7.62
C TYR A 436 -8.78 6.39 7.24
N ILE A 437 -8.49 6.37 5.93
CA ILE A 437 -7.13 6.61 5.45
C ILE A 437 -6.71 8.04 5.83
N GLY A 438 -7.56 9.03 5.59
CA GLY A 438 -7.30 10.43 5.90
C GLY A 438 -8.59 11.23 6.01
N ILE A 439 -8.57 12.30 6.80
CA ILE A 439 -9.64 13.29 6.85
C ILE A 439 -9.05 14.66 6.54
N ARG A 440 -9.57 15.33 5.52
CA ARG A 440 -9.05 16.61 5.01
C ARG A 440 -9.41 17.75 5.94
N ASP A 441 -8.53 18.74 6.03
CA ASP A 441 -8.70 20.05 6.69
C ASP A 441 -10.08 20.72 6.46
N LYS A 442 -10.66 20.58 5.26
CA LYS A 442 -11.98 21.14 4.92
C LYS A 442 -13.17 20.30 5.40
N CYS A 443 -12.96 19.23 6.18
CA CYS A 443 -14.05 18.46 6.80
C CYS A 443 -14.83 19.33 7.78
N ARG A 444 -16.16 19.23 7.77
CA ARG A 444 -17.07 20.06 8.59
C ARG A 444 -17.53 19.38 9.87
N TYR A 445 -17.08 18.15 10.10
CA TYR A 445 -17.67 17.25 11.08
C TYR A 445 -16.71 16.89 12.23
N PHE A 446 -15.53 17.51 12.30
CA PHE A 446 -14.53 17.25 13.35
C PHE A 446 -15.09 17.37 14.78
N GLU A 447 -16.00 18.32 15.01
CA GLU A 447 -16.59 18.55 16.34
C GLU A 447 -17.84 17.70 16.60
N SER A 448 -18.48 17.19 15.54
CA SER A 448 -19.79 16.54 15.62
C SER A 448 -19.72 15.02 15.48
N GLN A 449 -18.56 14.46 15.10
CA GLN A 449 -18.37 13.05 14.79
C GLN A 449 -17.15 12.49 15.48
N GLU A 450 -17.24 11.25 15.96
CA GLU A 450 -16.07 10.50 16.42
C GLU A 450 -15.39 9.88 15.19
N MET A 451 -14.15 10.32 14.93
CA MET A 451 -13.38 9.95 13.74
C MET A 451 -11.90 9.83 14.08
N SER A 452 -11.24 8.82 13.51
CA SER A 452 -9.79 8.66 13.53
C SER A 452 -9.29 8.42 12.12
N ALA A 453 -8.08 8.89 11.81
CA ALA A 453 -7.48 8.70 10.50
C ALA A 453 -5.99 8.35 10.58
N TYR A 454 -5.54 7.52 9.63
CA TYR A 454 -4.19 6.98 9.64
C TYR A 454 -3.12 7.95 9.10
N LEU A 455 -3.32 8.48 7.90
CA LEU A 455 -2.29 9.16 7.12
C LEU A 455 -2.18 10.65 7.46
N TYR A 456 -3.31 11.29 7.75
CA TYR A 456 -3.46 12.69 8.15
C TYR A 456 -4.87 12.93 8.72
N PHE A 457 -5.00 13.92 9.62
CA PHE A 457 -6.26 14.32 10.23
C PHE A 457 -6.34 15.85 10.35
N GLY A 458 -7.15 16.48 9.50
CA GLY A 458 -7.21 17.93 9.42
C GLY A 458 -5.88 18.53 8.96
N GLU A 459 -5.35 19.49 9.72
CA GLU A 459 -4.05 20.10 9.46
C GLU A 459 -2.86 19.25 9.94
N GLU A 460 -3.12 18.21 10.73
CA GLU A 460 -2.08 17.29 11.19
C GLU A 460 -1.51 16.50 10.02
N HIS A 461 -0.18 16.48 9.90
CA HIS A 461 0.53 15.87 8.77
C HIS A 461 0.08 16.40 7.39
N ILE A 462 -0.16 17.72 7.27
CA ILE A 462 -0.60 18.39 6.02
C ILE A 462 0.20 18.00 4.77
N GLN A 463 1.50 17.70 4.90
CA GLN A 463 2.32 17.28 3.77
C GLN A 463 1.85 15.93 3.17
N ASN A 464 1.35 15.02 4.02
CA ASN A 464 0.74 13.77 3.58
C ASN A 464 -0.60 14.01 2.89
N GLN A 465 -1.43 14.93 3.42
CA GLN A 465 -2.66 15.35 2.74
C GLN A 465 -2.36 15.89 1.34
N ILE A 466 -1.41 16.81 1.21
CA ILE A 466 -0.99 17.38 -0.08
C ILE A 466 -0.51 16.28 -1.05
N ASN A 467 0.22 15.29 -0.54
CA ASN A 467 0.71 14.18 -1.35
C ASN A 467 -0.43 13.25 -1.80
N GLU A 468 -1.38 12.95 -0.92
CA GLU A 468 -2.58 12.18 -1.21
C GLU A 468 -3.45 12.88 -2.23
N VAL A 469 -3.77 14.17 -2.05
CA VAL A 469 -4.63 14.93 -2.98
C VAL A 469 -4.15 14.77 -4.43
N ARG A 470 -2.84 14.85 -4.64
CA ARG A 470 -2.21 14.73 -5.97
C ARG A 470 -2.21 13.30 -6.54
N ALA A 471 -2.44 12.30 -5.70
CA ALA A 471 -2.55 10.88 -6.05
C ALA A 471 -3.96 10.30 -5.80
N THR A 472 -4.95 11.10 -5.40
CA THR A 472 -6.30 10.66 -4.95
C THR A 472 -6.90 9.63 -5.91
N ALA A 473 -6.92 9.93 -7.21
CA ALA A 473 -7.51 9.07 -8.23
C ALA A 473 -6.85 7.68 -8.32
N ILE A 474 -5.56 7.58 -7.97
CA ILE A 474 -4.84 6.30 -7.91
C ILE A 474 -5.23 5.56 -6.63
N VAL A 475 -5.29 6.25 -5.49
CA VAL A 475 -5.72 5.67 -4.21
C VAL A 475 -7.13 5.11 -4.34
N GLU A 476 -8.10 5.94 -4.73
CA GLU A 476 -9.50 5.53 -4.92
C GLU A 476 -9.63 4.36 -5.90
N ALA A 477 -8.90 4.37 -7.03
CA ALA A 477 -8.96 3.28 -7.99
C ALA A 477 -8.39 1.97 -7.43
N PHE A 478 -7.35 2.00 -6.59
CA PHE A 478 -6.72 0.80 -6.04
C PHE A 478 -7.53 0.19 -4.88
N PHE A 479 -8.25 1.04 -4.13
CA PHE A 479 -9.15 0.62 -3.06
C PHE A 479 -10.53 0.18 -3.56
N SER A 480 -10.91 0.55 -4.78
CA SER A 480 -12.21 0.18 -5.37
C SER A 480 -12.44 -1.33 -5.47
N HIS A 481 -13.70 -1.70 -5.70
CA HIS A 481 -14.13 -3.08 -5.96
C HIS A 481 -14.72 -3.19 -7.38
N ASP A 482 -14.72 -4.39 -7.95
CA ASP A 482 -15.28 -4.68 -9.28
C ASP A 482 -16.82 -4.76 -9.28
N GLU A 483 -17.43 -4.78 -8.11
CA GLU A 483 -18.88 -4.62 -7.94
C GLU A 483 -19.35 -3.16 -8.17
N GLY A 484 -20.59 -3.01 -8.65
CA GLY A 484 -21.23 -1.70 -8.80
C GLY A 484 -21.57 -1.07 -7.45
N SER A 485 -21.69 0.26 -7.38
CA SER A 485 -22.14 0.93 -6.16
C SER A 485 -23.52 0.46 -5.73
N THR A 486 -23.76 0.37 -4.42
CA THR A 486 -25.09 0.14 -3.86
C THR A 486 -26.04 1.25 -4.30
N LYS A 487 -27.09 0.92 -5.05
CA LYS A 487 -28.18 1.84 -5.38
C LYS A 487 -29.12 1.93 -4.20
N CYS A 488 -29.90 0.88 -3.99
CA CYS A 488 -30.95 0.80 -2.98
C CYS A 488 -31.04 -0.64 -2.49
N TYR A 489 -32.13 -0.98 -1.81
CA TYR A 489 -32.36 -2.31 -1.26
C TYR A 489 -33.69 -2.87 -1.74
N LYS A 490 -33.86 -4.18 -1.65
CA LYS A 490 -35.15 -4.86 -1.83
C LYS A 490 -35.30 -5.98 -0.82
N LYS A 491 -36.55 -6.27 -0.47
CA LYS A 491 -36.91 -7.46 0.28
C LYS A 491 -37.04 -8.64 -0.68
N GLU A 492 -36.24 -9.68 -0.48
CA GLU A 492 -36.41 -10.99 -1.12
C GLU A 492 -36.69 -12.04 -0.04
N LYS A 493 -37.90 -12.61 -0.08
CA LYS A 493 -38.44 -13.45 1.00
C LYS A 493 -38.44 -12.67 2.31
N GLU A 494 -37.63 -13.06 3.30
CA GLU A 494 -37.49 -12.40 4.61
C GLU A 494 -36.14 -11.69 4.80
N ILE A 495 -35.36 -11.52 3.73
CA ILE A 495 -34.02 -10.92 3.79
C ILE A 495 -34.01 -9.64 2.96
N ILE A 496 -33.38 -8.59 3.46
CA ILE A 496 -33.09 -7.38 2.71
C ILE A 496 -31.75 -7.54 2.01
N ILE A 497 -31.74 -7.37 0.69
CA ILE A 497 -30.53 -7.46 -0.12
C ILE A 497 -30.27 -6.16 -0.89
N PRO A 498 -28.99 -5.78 -1.09
CA PRO A 498 -28.62 -4.62 -1.86
C PRO A 498 -28.91 -4.80 -3.36
N ILE A 499 -29.28 -3.71 -4.03
CA ILE A 499 -29.34 -3.61 -5.49
C ILE A 499 -28.16 -2.76 -5.91
N LEU A 500 -27.26 -3.34 -6.70
CA LEU A 500 -26.05 -2.66 -7.18
C LEU A 500 -26.27 -2.00 -8.55
N GLU A 501 -25.45 -1.00 -8.88
CA GLU A 501 -25.41 -0.49 -10.26
C GLU A 501 -24.89 -1.57 -11.21
N ASN A 502 -25.39 -1.60 -12.44
CA ASN A 502 -24.76 -2.39 -13.49
C ASN A 502 -23.39 -1.77 -13.75
N ASN A 503 -22.35 -2.43 -13.27
CA ASN A 503 -20.99 -2.04 -13.62
C ASN A 503 -20.79 -2.43 -15.08
N HIS A 504 -20.75 -1.45 -15.99
CA HIS A 504 -20.22 -1.65 -17.33
C HIS A 504 -18.70 -1.76 -17.20
N SER A 505 -18.23 -2.76 -16.46
CA SER A 505 -16.83 -2.87 -16.12
C SER A 505 -16.04 -3.18 -17.38
N ASN A 506 -14.89 -2.53 -17.49
CA ASN A 506 -13.94 -2.90 -18.53
C ASN A 506 -13.22 -4.16 -18.02
N MET A 507 -13.52 -5.30 -18.62
CA MET A 507 -12.93 -6.61 -18.25
C MET A 507 -11.39 -6.57 -18.15
N GLU A 508 -10.71 -5.68 -18.89
CA GLU A 508 -9.27 -5.46 -18.76
C GLU A 508 -8.89 -4.75 -17.45
N LYS A 509 -9.63 -3.71 -17.05
CA LYS A 509 -9.42 -3.00 -15.78
C LYS A 509 -9.67 -3.93 -14.59
N ASP A 510 -10.71 -4.76 -14.62
CA ASP A 510 -10.98 -5.70 -13.52
C ASP A 510 -9.86 -6.73 -13.35
N LYS A 511 -9.30 -7.22 -14.47
CA LYS A 511 -8.13 -8.12 -14.43
C LYS A 511 -6.91 -7.44 -13.79
N ILE A 512 -6.66 -6.18 -14.17
CA ILE A 512 -5.56 -5.40 -13.59
C ILE A 512 -5.78 -5.19 -12.09
N LEU A 513 -6.98 -4.77 -11.68
CA LEU A 513 -7.34 -4.55 -10.28
C LEU A 513 -7.15 -5.82 -9.46
N ASN A 514 -7.64 -6.97 -9.96
CA ASN A 514 -7.48 -8.27 -9.31
C ASN A 514 -6.01 -8.67 -9.13
N ILE A 515 -5.16 -8.47 -10.15
CA ILE A 515 -3.71 -8.75 -10.04
C ILE A 515 -3.06 -7.86 -8.98
N LEU A 516 -3.39 -6.57 -9.00
CA LEU A 516 -2.87 -5.57 -8.09
C LEU A 516 -3.28 -5.88 -6.64
N GLN A 517 -4.57 -6.07 -6.37
CA GLN A 517 -5.11 -6.35 -5.04
C GLN A 517 -4.64 -7.69 -4.49
N LYS A 518 -4.59 -8.74 -5.32
CA LYS A 518 -3.99 -10.02 -4.92
C LYS A 518 -2.54 -9.84 -4.47
N SER A 519 -1.73 -9.13 -5.26
CA SER A 519 -0.32 -8.90 -4.95
C SER A 519 -0.15 -8.03 -3.70
N ALA A 520 -1.09 -7.13 -3.42
CA ALA A 520 -1.14 -6.35 -2.20
C ALA A 520 -1.42 -7.23 -0.97
N LEU A 521 -2.42 -8.11 -1.04
CA LEU A 521 -2.73 -9.05 0.05
C LEU A 521 -1.62 -10.08 0.28
N ASP A 522 -0.97 -10.56 -0.78
CA ASP A 522 0.19 -11.45 -0.67
C ASP A 522 1.35 -10.74 0.03
N ARG A 523 1.52 -9.43 -0.20
CA ARG A 523 2.48 -8.62 0.55
C ARG A 523 2.09 -8.45 2.02
N VAL A 524 0.82 -8.20 2.31
CA VAL A 524 0.32 -8.12 3.70
C VAL A 524 0.62 -9.43 4.45
N LYS A 525 0.35 -10.59 3.83
CA LYS A 525 0.70 -11.91 4.40
C LYS A 525 2.20 -12.04 4.65
N GLN A 526 3.02 -11.71 3.66
CA GLN A 526 4.49 -11.75 3.75
C GLN A 526 5.01 -10.93 4.94
N LEU A 527 4.52 -9.71 5.10
CA LEU A 527 4.93 -8.83 6.20
C LEU A 527 4.38 -9.30 7.55
N ASN A 528 3.14 -9.78 7.60
CA ASN A 528 2.52 -10.29 8.83
C ASN A 528 3.27 -11.52 9.37
N MET A 529 3.78 -12.39 8.49
CA MET A 529 4.59 -13.52 8.88
C MET A 529 5.80 -13.09 9.71
N LEU A 530 6.41 -11.95 9.44
CA LEU A 530 7.66 -11.60 10.11
C LEU A 530 7.51 -11.32 11.62
N GLN A 531 6.30 -11.12 12.17
CA GLN A 531 5.91 -10.94 13.59
C GLN A 531 6.68 -9.88 14.41
N THR A 532 7.98 -9.75 14.22
CA THR A 532 8.97 -8.88 14.85
C THR A 532 9.27 -7.62 14.03
N ILE A 533 8.47 -7.28 13.00
CA ILE A 533 8.55 -5.94 12.41
C ILE A 533 7.96 -4.99 13.46
N ASP A 534 8.83 -4.58 14.38
CA ASP A 534 8.50 -3.61 15.41
C ASP A 534 8.20 -2.28 14.73
N ILE A 535 7.08 -1.68 15.11
CA ILE A 535 6.49 -0.51 14.45
C ILE A 535 7.14 0.76 14.98
N LYS A 536 8.42 0.73 15.36
CA LYS A 536 9.08 1.93 15.90
C LYS A 536 9.02 3.13 14.94
N TYR A 537 8.67 2.90 13.68
CA TYR A 537 8.36 3.90 12.68
C TYR A 537 6.89 3.77 12.25
N TYR A 538 5.99 4.31 13.07
CA TYR A 538 4.56 4.52 12.74
C TYR A 538 4.35 5.67 11.76
N GLU A 539 5.40 6.20 11.13
CA GLU A 539 5.24 7.35 10.25
C GLU A 539 4.45 6.91 9.00
N PRO A 540 3.20 7.36 8.84
CA PRO A 540 2.32 6.86 7.78
C PRO A 540 2.85 7.15 6.37
N ASP A 541 3.73 8.15 6.25
CA ASP A 541 4.42 8.55 5.03
C ASP A 541 5.36 7.46 4.48
N VAL A 542 5.98 6.67 5.36
CA VAL A 542 6.79 5.50 5.00
C VAL A 542 5.97 4.49 4.21
N TYR A 543 4.78 4.18 4.72
CA TYR A 543 3.87 3.22 4.11
C TYR A 543 3.20 3.80 2.85
N PHE A 544 3.01 5.12 2.79
CA PHE A 544 2.44 5.81 1.63
C PHE A 544 3.46 6.08 0.51
N TYR A 545 4.75 5.88 0.76
CA TYR A 545 5.81 6.20 -0.21
C TYR A 545 5.63 5.51 -1.57
N GLY A 546 5.14 4.26 -1.57
CA GLY A 546 4.87 3.54 -2.81
C GLY A 546 3.82 4.22 -3.68
N PHE A 547 2.81 4.87 -3.10
CA PHE A 547 1.87 5.75 -3.80
C PHE A 547 2.55 7.03 -4.26
N CYS A 548 3.35 7.69 -3.41
CA CYS A 548 4.12 8.87 -3.80
C CYS A 548 5.02 8.60 -5.01
N ARG A 549 5.69 7.45 -5.06
CA ARG A 549 6.58 7.11 -6.17
C ARG A 549 5.84 7.04 -7.50
N ILE A 550 4.64 6.44 -7.53
CA ILE A 550 3.87 6.29 -8.77
C ILE A 550 3.00 7.51 -9.08
N GLY A 551 2.46 8.20 -8.08
CA GLY A 551 1.50 9.30 -8.23
C GLY A 551 2.14 10.68 -8.33
N ILE A 552 3.22 10.91 -7.58
CA ILE A 552 3.88 12.23 -7.41
C ILE A 552 5.13 12.31 -8.28
N LYS A 553 5.95 11.25 -8.29
CA LYS A 553 7.18 11.16 -9.08
C LYS A 553 7.10 10.08 -10.19
N PRO A 554 6.03 10.03 -11.02
CA PRO A 554 5.86 8.97 -12.00
C PRO A 554 7.01 8.91 -13.01
N THR A 555 7.43 7.70 -13.36
CA THR A 555 8.15 7.49 -14.61
C THR A 555 7.23 7.79 -15.81
N LEU A 556 7.80 7.99 -17.00
CA LEU A 556 6.97 8.15 -18.20
C LEU A 556 6.10 6.90 -18.44
N PHE A 557 6.58 5.72 -18.06
CA PHE A 557 5.81 4.48 -18.18
C PHE A 557 4.62 4.47 -17.22
N ASP A 558 4.83 4.82 -15.94
CA ASP A 558 3.77 4.91 -14.93
C ASP A 558 2.67 5.89 -15.39
N ALA A 559 3.07 7.05 -15.93
CA ALA A 559 2.17 8.07 -16.44
C ALA A 559 1.31 7.61 -17.63
N TRP A 560 1.70 6.57 -18.37
CA TRP A 560 0.88 5.98 -19.42
C TRP A 560 0.03 4.82 -18.88
N GLU A 561 0.65 3.85 -18.21
CA GLU A 561 -0.05 2.63 -17.77
C GLU A 561 -1.13 2.92 -16.73
N VAL A 562 -0.80 3.67 -15.68
CA VAL A 562 -1.75 3.95 -14.59
C VAL A 562 -2.86 4.89 -15.08
N ALA A 563 -2.56 5.80 -16.00
CA ALA A 563 -3.58 6.65 -16.61
C ALA A 563 -4.56 5.87 -17.48
N ARG A 564 -4.12 4.86 -18.25
CA ARG A 564 -5.04 3.98 -18.97
C ARG A 564 -6.00 3.24 -18.04
N PHE A 565 -5.53 2.94 -16.84
CA PHE A 565 -6.33 2.28 -15.82
C PHE A 565 -7.36 3.23 -15.18
N ILE A 566 -6.96 4.43 -14.76
CA ILE A 566 -7.84 5.33 -13.97
C ILE A 566 -8.66 6.33 -14.80
N GLU A 567 -8.28 6.62 -16.05
CA GLU A 567 -9.00 7.57 -16.89
C GLU A 567 -10.13 6.85 -17.65
N ASN A 568 -11.24 7.56 -17.87
CA ASN A 568 -12.43 7.05 -18.57
C ASN A 568 -12.47 7.44 -20.05
N GLY A 569 -11.45 8.16 -20.56
CA GLY A 569 -11.39 8.64 -21.93
C GLY A 569 -10.02 8.42 -22.58
N GLU A 570 -9.89 8.87 -23.83
CA GLU A 570 -8.61 8.82 -24.54
C GLU A 570 -7.56 9.65 -23.83
N ILE A 571 -6.37 9.07 -23.66
CA ILE A 571 -5.20 9.76 -23.12
C ILE A 571 -4.26 10.16 -24.25
N HIS A 572 -3.70 11.36 -24.15
CA HIS A 572 -2.85 11.93 -25.18
C HIS A 572 -1.48 12.31 -24.62
N GLY A 573 -0.51 12.50 -25.51
CA GLY A 573 0.85 12.93 -25.17
C GLY A 573 1.37 13.97 -26.15
N THR A 574 2.67 14.27 -26.09
CA THR A 574 3.33 15.35 -26.84
C THR A 574 2.91 15.46 -28.30
N GLY A 575 2.93 14.35 -29.06
CA GLY A 575 2.63 14.38 -30.51
C GLY A 575 1.21 14.84 -30.85
N TYR A 576 0.23 14.54 -29.99
CA TYR A 576 -1.15 15.02 -30.16
C TYR A 576 -1.23 16.52 -29.88
N TYR A 577 -0.64 16.99 -28.77
CA TYR A 577 -0.74 18.38 -28.35
C TYR A 577 0.12 19.34 -29.19
N LEU A 578 1.17 18.86 -29.84
CA LEU A 578 1.87 19.65 -30.87
C LEU A 578 0.96 19.99 -32.05
N LYS A 579 -0.01 19.11 -32.38
CA LYS A 579 -1.00 19.35 -33.43
C LYS A 579 -2.24 20.08 -32.92
N HIS A 580 -2.51 20.03 -31.62
CA HIS A 580 -3.71 20.57 -30.98
C HIS A 580 -3.40 21.39 -29.71
N PRO A 581 -2.55 22.44 -29.78
CA PRO A 581 -2.08 23.15 -28.58
C PRO A 581 -3.22 23.79 -27.78
N GLY A 582 -4.28 24.25 -28.46
CA GLY A 582 -5.47 24.83 -27.81
C GLY A 582 -6.25 23.86 -26.90
N ARG A 583 -6.03 22.55 -27.04
CA ARG A 583 -6.72 21.53 -26.22
C ARG A 583 -6.02 21.23 -24.90
N ILE A 584 -4.76 21.65 -24.71
CA ILE A 584 -3.96 21.30 -23.51
C ILE A 584 -4.70 21.68 -22.22
N LYS A 585 -5.18 22.93 -22.11
CA LYS A 585 -5.86 23.43 -20.91
C LYS A 585 -7.15 22.67 -20.65
N GLN A 586 -7.98 22.50 -21.68
CA GLN A 586 -9.27 21.83 -21.57
C GLN A 586 -9.12 20.37 -21.15
N ASP A 587 -8.21 19.62 -21.79
CA ASP A 587 -8.02 18.20 -21.50
C ASP A 587 -7.34 18.02 -20.13
N THR A 588 -6.39 18.89 -19.75
CA THR A 588 -5.73 18.83 -18.42
C THR A 588 -6.71 19.08 -17.29
N ASN A 589 -7.75 19.89 -17.50
CA ASN A 589 -8.80 20.11 -16.49
C ASN A 589 -9.80 18.96 -16.37
N LYS A 590 -9.83 18.03 -17.33
CA LYS A 590 -10.76 16.90 -17.37
C LYS A 590 -10.18 15.59 -16.85
N VAL A 591 -8.86 15.45 -16.86
CA VAL A 591 -8.18 14.23 -16.38
C VAL A 591 -8.22 14.14 -14.86
N ASN A 592 -8.35 12.92 -14.35
CA ASN A 592 -8.30 12.64 -12.93
C ASN A 592 -6.88 12.77 -12.36
N TRP A 593 -5.84 12.60 -13.19
CA TRP A 593 -4.44 12.68 -12.76
C TRP A 593 -3.59 13.65 -13.60
N LYS A 594 -3.65 14.94 -13.22
CA LYS A 594 -2.98 16.03 -13.95
C LYS A 594 -1.46 15.91 -13.98
N LEU A 595 -0.82 15.41 -12.92
CA LEU A 595 0.64 15.21 -12.89
C LEU A 595 1.13 14.27 -13.99
N ALA A 596 0.42 13.15 -14.21
CA ALA A 596 0.75 12.25 -15.31
C ALA A 596 0.50 12.88 -16.68
N GLN A 597 -0.58 13.64 -16.83
CA GLN A 597 -0.84 14.38 -18.07
C GLN A 597 0.31 15.33 -18.40
N LEU A 598 0.77 16.14 -17.44
CA LEU A 598 1.93 17.02 -17.61
C LEU A 598 3.20 16.22 -17.97
N LYS A 599 3.43 15.08 -17.30
CA LYS A 599 4.57 14.19 -17.60
C LYS A 599 4.53 13.63 -19.03
N ARG A 600 3.35 13.23 -19.52
CA ARG A 600 3.14 12.72 -20.90
C ARG A 600 3.34 13.80 -21.96
N ILE A 601 2.97 15.04 -21.66
CA ILE A 601 3.13 16.21 -22.54
C ILE A 601 4.59 16.64 -22.61
N LEU A 602 5.21 16.94 -21.46
CA LEU A 602 6.52 17.58 -21.42
C LEU A 602 7.66 16.60 -21.61
N ARG A 603 7.57 15.38 -21.06
CA ARG A 603 8.61 14.32 -21.11
C ARG A 603 9.99 14.72 -20.58
N LEU A 604 10.11 15.88 -19.94
CA LEU A 604 11.34 16.39 -19.35
C LEU A 604 11.50 15.95 -17.89
N ASN A 605 12.71 16.07 -17.36
CA ASN A 605 12.98 15.87 -15.93
C ASN A 605 12.75 17.19 -15.17
N LEU A 606 11.48 17.57 -14.99
CA LEU A 606 11.07 18.79 -14.31
C LEU A 606 10.48 18.48 -12.93
N ASN A 607 10.41 19.49 -12.06
CA ASN A 607 9.61 19.42 -10.85
C ASN A 607 8.13 19.68 -11.19
N TYR A 608 7.43 18.61 -11.59
CA TYR A 608 6.03 18.67 -11.98
C TYR A 608 5.09 19.11 -10.85
N MET A 609 5.53 19.00 -9.59
CA MET A 609 4.77 19.44 -8.42
C MET A 609 4.55 20.96 -8.44
N ARG A 610 5.65 21.71 -8.65
CA ARG A 610 5.56 23.17 -8.76
C ARG A 610 4.69 23.62 -9.93
N ILE A 611 4.68 22.85 -11.02
CA ILE A 611 3.82 23.13 -12.18
C ILE A 611 2.36 22.84 -11.84
N TYR A 612 2.09 21.72 -11.16
CA TYR A 612 0.75 21.35 -10.71
C TYR A 612 0.16 22.41 -9.78
N ASP A 613 0.93 22.88 -8.79
CA ASP A 613 0.47 23.89 -7.82
C ASP A 613 0.10 25.22 -8.49
N ILE A 614 0.73 25.55 -9.62
CA ILE A 614 0.39 26.74 -10.43
C ILE A 614 -0.88 26.50 -11.28
N VAL A 615 -1.09 25.28 -11.76
CA VAL A 615 -2.18 24.92 -12.68
C VAL A 615 -3.47 24.57 -11.94
N ASP A 616 -3.37 24.15 -10.67
CA ASP A 616 -4.47 23.61 -9.87
C ASP A 616 -4.61 24.28 -8.51
N SER A 617 -4.65 25.62 -8.51
CA SER A 617 -4.78 26.44 -7.29
C SER A 617 -6.12 26.26 -6.54
N ASP A 618 -7.10 25.57 -7.14
CA ASP A 618 -8.46 25.44 -6.60
C ASP A 618 -8.66 24.13 -5.79
N GLN A 619 -7.72 23.18 -5.84
CA GLN A 619 -7.82 21.88 -5.15
C GLN A 619 -6.98 21.77 -3.87
N LEU A 620 -5.99 22.66 -3.70
CA LEU A 620 -5.33 22.93 -2.41
C LEU A 620 -6.23 23.85 -1.60
#